data_AF-A0A8T4NNL3-F1
#
_entry.id   AF-A0A8T4NNL3-F1
#
_cell.length_a   1.000
_cell.length_b   1.000
_cell.length_c   1.000
_cell.angle_alpha   90.00
_cell.angle_beta   90.00
_cell.angle_gamma   90.00
#
_symmetry.space_group_name_H-M   'P 1'
#
loop_
_entity.id
_entity.type
_entity.pdbx_description
1 polymer ?
#
loop_
_entity_poly.entity_id
_entity_poly.type
_entity_poly.pdbx_seq_one_letter_code
_entity_poly.pdbx_strand_id
1 'polypeptide(L)'
;MKNEKITIPRSKLKGLYLKKRKSTSDISKIYRCNPETIRRRLIEYKIKRRLYEIKINIKKDDLVDFYENKNLSFKDIAKKYNCSQWTIRENLLKNNIKLRKSTSFLKWRDPGNTLNPNLSSSPDISYILGVLLGDAWTYKYKNNSFIGLDVLDYNFCKCFYDTLKKIGLNPNIFQKKKYWRTIASSKLFYNWFNNLTIEDIRKIALDYPIYFLKGIHESEGCLSINHDKRYNRSYLILIIVSCEENTIQLTKQLIEGLGFHPRLNLRKYPPGDKRKPIWVLNLGKQEEIKSFLNIVNSCTKNLETMNQKLYKYP
;
A
#
# COMPACT_ATOMS: atom_id res chain seq x y z
N MET A 1 -5.82 38.83 35.40
CA MET A 1 -6.93 39.81 35.32
C MET A 1 -8.14 39.20 36.01
N LYS A 2 -8.70 39.88 37.02
CA LYS A 2 -9.88 39.40 37.76
C LYS A 2 -11.06 39.30 36.79
N ASN A 3 -11.69 38.12 36.71
CA ASN A 3 -12.91 37.89 35.92
C ASN A 3 -14.06 38.67 36.57
N GLU A 4 -14.31 39.90 36.11
CA GLU A 4 -15.53 40.61 36.46
C GLU A 4 -16.74 39.80 36.01
N LYS A 5 -17.62 39.48 36.96
CA LYS A 5 -18.78 38.64 36.73
C LYS A 5 -19.80 39.44 35.91
N ILE A 6 -19.75 39.32 34.58
CA ILE A 6 -20.68 39.99 33.66
C ILE A 6 -22.11 39.63 34.07
N THR A 7 -22.84 40.63 34.58
CA THR A 7 -24.18 40.46 35.14
C THR A 7 -25.19 41.00 34.13
N ILE A 8 -25.96 40.09 33.53
CA ILE A 8 -26.96 40.41 32.52
C ILE A 8 -28.34 40.26 33.18
N PRO A 9 -29.16 41.33 33.27
CA PRO A 9 -30.48 41.22 33.89
C PRO A 9 -31.35 40.15 33.22
N ARG A 10 -32.02 39.33 34.04
CA ARG A 10 -32.90 38.24 33.58
C ARG A 10 -33.95 38.70 32.56
N SER A 11 -34.54 39.88 32.77
CA SER A 11 -35.55 40.47 31.87
C SER A 11 -34.99 40.77 30.48
N LYS A 12 -33.80 41.40 30.42
CA LYS A 12 -33.10 41.69 29.16
C LYS A 12 -32.65 40.42 28.44
N LEU A 13 -32.10 39.44 29.17
CA LEU A 13 -31.69 38.17 28.59
C LEU A 13 -32.87 37.37 28.03
N LYS A 14 -33.99 37.31 28.79
CA LYS A 14 -35.24 36.67 28.35
C LYS A 14 -35.82 37.35 27.12
N GLY A 15 -35.81 38.70 27.07
CA GLY A 15 -36.26 39.47 25.91
C GLY A 15 -35.43 39.21 24.66
N LEU A 16 -34.10 39.20 24.78
CA LEU A 16 -33.21 38.95 23.63
C LEU A 16 -33.29 37.51 23.11
N TYR A 17 -33.36 36.54 24.02
CA TYR A 17 -33.33 35.11 23.68
C TYR A 17 -34.70 34.57 23.22
N LEU A 18 -35.79 34.91 23.92
CA LEU A 18 -37.13 34.41 23.59
C LEU A 18 -37.89 35.33 22.63
N LYS A 19 -37.97 36.65 22.91
CA LYS A 19 -38.77 37.58 22.09
C LYS A 19 -38.06 37.95 20.78
N LYS A 20 -36.79 38.38 20.86
CA LYS A 20 -35.99 38.80 19.67
C LYS A 20 -35.27 37.64 18.97
N ARG A 21 -35.48 36.40 19.42
CA ARG A 21 -34.91 35.14 18.90
C ARG A 21 -33.39 35.12 18.62
N LYS A 22 -32.58 35.96 19.26
CA LYS A 22 -31.12 35.99 19.05
C LYS A 22 -30.44 34.71 19.57
N SER A 23 -29.40 34.23 18.87
CA SER A 23 -28.61 33.08 19.33
C SER A 23 -27.77 33.46 20.56
N THR A 24 -27.27 32.46 21.32
CA THR A 24 -26.34 32.72 22.43
C THR A 24 -25.07 33.43 21.94
N SER A 25 -24.63 33.16 20.71
CA SER A 25 -23.51 33.83 20.05
C SER A 25 -23.80 35.30 19.73
N ASP A 26 -24.99 35.60 19.18
CA ASP A 26 -25.35 36.99 18.88
C ASP A 26 -25.52 37.84 20.14
N ILE A 27 -26.08 37.24 21.19
CA ILE A 27 -26.20 37.89 22.51
C ILE A 27 -24.79 38.10 23.11
N SER A 28 -23.87 37.16 22.91
CA SER A 28 -22.51 37.28 23.42
C SER A 28 -21.76 38.46 22.78
N LYS A 29 -22.00 38.73 21.49
CA LYS A 29 -21.45 39.91 20.79
C LYS A 29 -21.98 41.22 21.38
N ILE A 30 -23.27 41.29 21.71
CA ILE A 30 -23.90 42.48 22.32
C ILE A 30 -23.28 42.80 23.68
N TYR A 31 -23.04 41.77 24.50
CA TYR A 31 -22.49 41.92 25.85
C TYR A 31 -20.97 41.71 25.92
N ARG A 32 -20.29 41.64 24.76
CA ARG A 32 -18.84 41.41 24.61
C ARG A 32 -18.31 40.31 25.54
N CYS A 33 -19.00 39.17 25.55
CA CYS A 33 -18.69 38.05 26.42
C CYS A 33 -18.63 36.73 25.65
N ASN A 34 -18.08 35.70 26.30
CA ASN A 34 -18.09 34.35 25.75
C ASN A 34 -19.56 33.83 25.64
N PRO A 35 -19.97 33.23 24.52
CA PRO A 35 -21.30 32.60 24.37
C PRO A 35 -21.65 31.63 25.51
N GLU A 36 -20.64 31.00 26.11
CA GLU A 36 -20.77 30.11 27.25
C GLU A 36 -21.23 30.84 28.52
N THR A 37 -20.82 32.09 28.71
CA THR A 37 -21.33 32.96 29.79
C THR A 37 -22.83 33.19 29.63
N ILE A 38 -23.30 33.46 28.41
CA ILE A 38 -24.73 33.60 28.10
C ILE A 38 -25.47 32.29 28.40
N ARG A 39 -24.90 31.15 27.99
CA ARG A 39 -25.48 29.82 28.27
C ARG A 39 -25.62 29.56 29.77
N ARG A 40 -24.59 29.87 30.55
CA ARG A 40 -24.61 29.74 32.02
C ARG A 40 -25.70 30.62 32.65
N ARG A 41 -25.86 31.87 32.19
CA ARG A 41 -26.92 32.77 32.68
C ARG A 41 -28.34 32.29 32.31
N LEU A 42 -28.51 31.70 31.12
CA LEU A 42 -29.80 31.08 30.74
C LEU A 42 -30.18 29.93 31.71
N ILE A 43 -29.19 29.12 32.11
CA ILE A 43 -29.38 28.03 33.09
C ILE A 43 -29.68 28.59 34.48
N GLU A 44 -28.87 29.54 34.95
CA GLU A 44 -29.04 30.19 36.26
C GLU A 44 -30.43 30.81 36.42
N TYR A 45 -30.95 31.45 35.36
CA TYR A 45 -32.29 32.05 35.36
C TYR A 45 -33.43 31.09 34.99
N LYS A 46 -33.13 29.79 34.85
CA LYS A 46 -34.09 28.72 34.48
C LYS A 46 -34.88 29.07 33.21
N ILE A 47 -34.24 29.71 32.23
CA ILE A 47 -34.86 30.03 30.94
C ILE A 47 -34.77 28.77 30.06
N LYS A 48 -35.92 28.22 29.68
CA LYS A 48 -35.99 27.00 28.86
C LYS A 48 -35.20 27.19 27.56
N ARG A 49 -34.35 26.21 27.25
CA ARG A 49 -33.60 26.16 25.99
C ARG A 49 -34.57 26.09 24.83
N ARG A 50 -34.36 26.93 23.81
CA ARG A 50 -35.08 26.78 22.54
C ARG A 50 -34.64 25.47 21.90
N LEU A 51 -35.58 24.55 21.70
CA LEU A 51 -35.36 23.42 20.81
C LEU A 51 -35.13 23.98 19.41
N TYR A 52 -34.08 23.53 18.74
CA TYR A 52 -33.77 23.95 17.37
C TYR A 52 -34.73 23.21 16.43
N GLU A 53 -35.93 23.74 16.28
CA GLU A 53 -36.88 23.24 15.29
C GLU A 53 -36.63 23.92 13.95
N ILE A 54 -35.54 23.53 13.28
CA ILE A 54 -35.49 23.69 11.83
C ILE A 54 -36.04 22.40 11.23
N LYS A 55 -37.37 22.35 11.07
CA LYS A 55 -38.04 21.35 10.24
C LYS A 55 -37.92 21.82 8.78
N ILE A 56 -36.76 21.58 8.16
CA ILE A 56 -36.67 21.65 6.69
C ILE A 56 -37.36 20.39 6.17
N ASN A 57 -38.58 20.58 5.69
CA ASN A 57 -39.39 19.52 5.10
C ASN A 57 -39.02 19.43 3.61
N ILE A 58 -38.16 18.47 3.26
CA ILE A 58 -37.81 18.19 1.87
C ILE A 58 -38.77 17.11 1.38
N LYS A 59 -39.43 17.32 0.24
CA LYS A 59 -40.32 16.32 -0.35
C LYS A 59 -39.52 15.04 -0.65
N LYS A 60 -40.17 13.89 -0.45
CA LYS A 60 -39.56 12.58 -0.69
C LYS A 60 -39.11 12.44 -2.15
N ASP A 61 -39.92 12.90 -3.10
CA ASP A 61 -39.64 12.79 -4.53
C ASP A 61 -38.39 13.59 -4.93
N ASP A 62 -38.23 14.79 -4.38
CA ASP A 62 -37.03 15.60 -4.59
C ASP A 62 -35.78 14.93 -4.01
N LEU A 63 -35.89 14.26 -2.84
CA LEU A 63 -34.78 13.52 -2.25
C LEU A 63 -34.39 12.32 -3.11
N VAL A 64 -35.36 11.55 -3.60
CA VAL A 64 -35.12 10.40 -4.49
C VAL A 64 -34.47 10.87 -5.79
N ASP A 65 -35.01 11.92 -6.42
CA ASP A 65 -34.45 12.45 -7.66
C ASP A 65 -33.01 12.96 -7.48
N PHE A 66 -32.73 13.75 -6.43
CA PHE A 66 -31.38 14.25 -6.21
C PHE A 66 -30.39 13.16 -5.76
N TYR A 67 -30.84 12.23 -4.92
CA TYR A 67 -29.97 11.25 -4.27
C TYR A 67 -29.74 9.97 -5.09
N GLU A 68 -30.79 9.44 -5.72
CA GLU A 68 -30.77 8.19 -6.48
C GLU A 68 -30.61 8.46 -7.99
N ASN A 69 -31.42 9.32 -8.59
CA ASN A 69 -31.38 9.55 -10.05
C ASN A 69 -30.19 10.43 -10.47
N LYS A 70 -30.00 11.57 -9.80
CA LYS A 70 -28.93 12.55 -10.11
C LYS A 70 -27.63 12.30 -9.34
N ASN A 71 -27.62 11.30 -8.47
CA ASN A 71 -26.44 10.81 -7.75
C ASN A 71 -25.70 11.87 -6.90
N LEU A 72 -26.35 12.99 -6.53
CA LEU A 72 -25.73 14.13 -5.83
C LEU A 72 -25.31 13.77 -4.41
N SER A 73 -24.21 14.37 -3.92
CA SER A 73 -23.72 14.11 -2.56
C SER A 73 -24.60 14.78 -1.49
N PHE A 74 -24.52 14.33 -0.22
CA PHE A 74 -25.21 15.01 0.89
C PHE A 74 -24.85 16.50 0.97
N LYS A 75 -23.62 16.88 0.58
CA LYS A 75 -23.13 18.26 0.59
C LYS A 75 -23.80 19.11 -0.48
N ASP A 76 -24.01 18.56 -1.67
CA ASP A 76 -24.58 19.30 -2.79
C ASP A 76 -26.09 19.49 -2.59
N ILE A 77 -26.78 18.46 -2.09
CA ILE A 77 -28.18 18.57 -1.68
C ILE A 77 -28.31 19.57 -0.53
N ALA A 78 -27.42 19.51 0.47
CA ALA A 78 -27.44 20.42 1.61
C ALA A 78 -27.25 21.89 1.21
N LYS A 79 -26.38 22.18 0.23
CA LYS A 79 -26.22 23.52 -0.33
C LYS A 79 -27.51 24.01 -0.99
N LYS A 80 -28.16 23.16 -1.78
CA LYS A 80 -29.39 23.50 -2.50
C LYS A 80 -30.54 23.86 -1.55
N TYR A 81 -30.62 23.19 -0.41
CA TYR A 81 -31.64 23.41 0.62
C TYR A 81 -31.17 24.32 1.77
N ASN A 82 -30.00 24.94 1.63
CA ASN A 82 -29.36 25.78 2.66
C ASN A 82 -29.41 25.14 4.07
N CYS A 83 -29.07 23.86 4.15
CA CYS A 83 -29.16 23.07 5.37
C CYS A 83 -27.85 22.34 5.67
N SER A 84 -27.79 21.65 6.82
CA SER A 84 -26.64 20.81 7.12
C SER A 84 -26.71 19.48 6.37
N GLN A 85 -25.55 18.87 6.12
CA GLN A 85 -25.47 17.52 5.54
C GLN A 85 -26.16 16.46 6.42
N TRP A 86 -26.12 16.66 7.74
CA TRP A 86 -26.84 15.84 8.71
C TRP A 86 -28.35 15.94 8.52
N THR A 87 -28.88 17.12 8.22
CA THR A 87 -30.30 17.32 7.93
C THR A 87 -30.75 16.51 6.71
N ILE A 88 -29.92 16.41 5.66
CA ILE A 88 -30.20 15.57 4.48
C ILE A 88 -30.17 14.09 4.85
N ARG A 89 -29.15 13.65 5.60
CA ARG A 89 -29.06 12.26 6.07
C ARG A 89 -30.28 11.84 6.89
N GLU A 90 -30.69 12.67 7.84
CA GLU A 90 -31.87 12.41 8.67
C GLU A 90 -33.16 12.34 7.84
N ASN A 91 -33.32 13.23 6.85
CA ASN A 91 -34.47 13.19 5.96
C ASN A 91 -34.50 11.94 5.07
N LEU A 92 -33.35 11.46 4.59
CA LEU A 92 -33.26 10.20 3.83
C LEU A 92 -33.65 8.99 4.71
N LEU A 93 -33.14 8.94 5.94
CA LEU A 93 -33.50 7.88 6.90
C LEU A 93 -34.98 7.90 7.26
N LYS A 94 -35.56 9.08 7.53
CA LYS A 94 -36.98 9.25 7.83
C LYS A 94 -37.89 8.81 6.68
N ASN A 95 -37.43 8.96 5.44
CA ASN A 95 -38.17 8.55 4.24
C ASN A 95 -37.89 7.10 3.82
N ASN A 96 -37.19 6.31 4.65
CA ASN A 96 -36.79 4.92 4.36
C ASN A 96 -35.96 4.77 3.07
N ILE A 97 -35.20 5.80 2.69
CA ILE A 97 -34.29 5.75 1.53
C ILE A 97 -32.97 5.15 1.99
N LYS A 98 -32.54 4.07 1.34
CA LYS A 98 -31.32 3.34 1.71
C LYS A 98 -30.09 4.23 1.47
N LEU A 99 -29.34 4.51 2.53
CA LEU A 99 -28.10 5.27 2.40
C LEU A 99 -27.09 4.47 1.56
N ARG A 100 -26.55 5.11 0.51
CA ARG A 100 -25.37 4.64 -0.22
C ARG A 100 -24.27 4.36 0.80
N LYS A 101 -23.70 3.16 0.75
CA LYS A 101 -22.53 2.79 1.57
C LYS A 101 -21.47 3.87 1.33
N SER A 102 -21.02 4.52 2.40
CA SER A 102 -20.00 5.57 2.26
C SER A 102 -18.71 4.96 1.74
N THR A 103 -18.44 5.16 0.45
CA THR A 103 -17.11 5.00 -0.12
C THR A 103 -16.21 6.18 0.25
N SER A 104 -16.78 7.30 0.70
CA SER A 104 -16.05 8.54 1.00
C SER A 104 -15.21 8.47 2.27
N PHE A 105 -15.65 7.76 3.32
CA PHE A 105 -14.82 7.53 4.51
C PHE A 105 -13.66 6.54 4.24
N LEU A 106 -13.82 5.64 3.26
CA LEU A 106 -12.76 4.74 2.80
C LEU A 106 -11.79 5.45 1.85
N LYS A 107 -12.26 6.38 1.01
CA LYS A 107 -11.45 7.20 0.09
C LYS A 107 -10.52 8.19 0.80
N TRP A 108 -10.84 8.61 2.03
CA TRP A 108 -10.02 9.55 2.81
C TRP A 108 -8.87 8.90 3.59
N ARG A 109 -8.81 7.56 3.67
CA ARG A 109 -7.71 6.85 4.32
C ARG A 109 -6.78 6.28 3.25
N ASP A 110 -5.64 6.95 3.13
CA ASP A 110 -4.42 6.58 2.40
C ASP A 110 -4.46 6.90 0.88
N PRO A 111 -3.65 7.85 0.38
CA PRO A 111 -3.41 8.04 -1.06
C PRO A 111 -3.06 6.73 -1.80
N GLY A 112 -2.47 5.75 -1.10
CA GLY A 112 -2.20 4.41 -1.63
C GLY A 112 -3.45 3.59 -1.98
N ASN A 113 -4.62 3.94 -1.44
CA ASN A 113 -5.91 3.29 -1.77
C ASN A 113 -6.65 3.93 -2.96
N THR A 114 -6.16 5.05 -3.49
CA THR A 114 -6.71 5.70 -4.70
C THR A 114 -5.91 5.40 -5.96
N LEU A 115 -4.67 4.93 -5.82
CA LEU A 115 -3.84 4.54 -6.96
C LEU A 115 -4.35 3.22 -7.53
N ASN A 116 -4.50 3.18 -8.85
CA ASN A 116 -4.89 1.99 -9.59
C ASN A 116 -3.67 1.46 -10.35
N PRO A 117 -2.85 0.61 -9.72
CA PRO A 117 -1.68 0.09 -10.40
C PRO A 117 -2.09 -0.75 -11.61
N ASN A 118 -1.27 -0.74 -12.66
CA ASN A 118 -1.45 -1.66 -13.77
C ASN A 118 -0.94 -3.04 -13.37
N LEU A 119 -1.86 -3.99 -13.19
CA LEU A 119 -1.58 -5.36 -12.77
C LEU A 119 -1.70 -6.37 -13.93
N SER A 120 -1.76 -5.88 -15.17
CA SER A 120 -1.73 -6.74 -16.35
C SER A 120 -0.38 -7.44 -16.52
N SER A 121 -0.38 -8.65 -17.09
CA SER A 121 0.84 -9.37 -17.46
C SER A 121 1.76 -8.44 -18.26
N SER A 122 2.98 -8.24 -17.76
CA SER A 122 3.96 -7.31 -18.33
C SER A 122 5.36 -7.66 -17.82
N PRO A 123 6.43 -7.16 -18.48
CA PRO A 123 7.81 -7.31 -17.99
C PRO A 123 7.99 -6.83 -16.54
N ASP A 124 7.42 -5.67 -16.19
CA ASP A 124 7.54 -5.07 -14.86
C ASP A 124 6.83 -5.93 -13.79
N ILE A 125 5.64 -6.45 -14.09
CA ILE A 125 4.92 -7.36 -13.19
C ILE A 125 5.68 -8.68 -13.02
N SER A 126 6.22 -9.24 -14.10
CA SER A 126 7.01 -10.47 -14.06
C SER A 126 8.25 -10.33 -13.18
N TYR A 127 8.98 -9.21 -13.32
CA TYR A 127 10.10 -8.87 -12.43
C TYR A 127 9.65 -8.74 -10.97
N ILE A 128 8.57 -8.02 -10.69
CA ILE A 128 8.05 -7.85 -9.32
C ILE A 128 7.70 -9.20 -8.69
N LEU A 129 7.07 -10.12 -9.45
CA LEU A 129 6.76 -11.47 -8.98
C LEU A 129 8.02 -12.27 -8.66
N GLY A 130 9.06 -12.18 -9.49
CA GLY A 130 10.35 -12.80 -9.22
C GLY A 130 10.97 -12.32 -7.91
N VAL A 131 10.95 -11.01 -7.64
CA VAL A 131 11.46 -10.45 -6.37
C VAL A 131 10.59 -10.84 -5.18
N LEU A 132 9.26 -10.90 -5.34
CA LEU A 132 8.32 -11.30 -4.26
C LEU A 132 8.44 -12.77 -3.86
N LEU A 133 8.88 -13.64 -4.77
CA LEU A 133 9.14 -15.04 -4.47
C LEU A 133 10.55 -15.28 -3.88
N GLY A 134 11.37 -14.24 -3.79
CA GLY A 134 12.65 -14.22 -3.07
C GLY A 134 12.60 -13.31 -1.84
N ASP A 135 13.10 -12.08 -1.97
CA ASP A 135 13.34 -11.18 -0.83
C ASP A 135 12.20 -10.19 -0.50
N ALA A 136 11.35 -9.84 -1.48
CA ALA A 136 10.28 -8.87 -1.23
C ALA A 136 9.12 -9.50 -0.46
N TRP A 137 8.34 -8.64 0.17
CA TRP A 137 7.24 -9.04 1.04
C TRP A 137 5.99 -8.22 0.78
N THR A 138 4.84 -8.82 1.08
CA THR A 138 3.59 -8.08 1.26
C THR A 138 3.12 -8.21 2.71
N TYR A 139 2.53 -7.15 3.24
CA TYR A 139 2.12 -7.12 4.65
C TYR A 139 0.87 -6.28 4.84
N LYS A 140 -0.05 -6.73 5.68
CA LYS A 140 -1.27 -6.00 6.02
C LYS A 140 -1.27 -5.64 7.49
N TYR A 141 -1.46 -4.34 7.77
CA TYR A 141 -1.58 -3.81 9.13
C TYR A 141 -2.81 -2.92 9.24
N LYS A 142 -3.77 -3.34 10.07
CA LYS A 142 -5.07 -2.67 10.22
C LYS A 142 -5.73 -2.48 8.85
N ASN A 143 -5.85 -1.24 8.39
CA ASN A 143 -6.48 -0.87 7.13
C ASN A 143 -5.46 -0.62 6.00
N ASN A 144 -4.16 -0.75 6.26
CA ASN A 144 -3.11 -0.47 5.31
C ASN A 144 -2.51 -1.78 4.81
N SER A 145 -2.19 -1.83 3.52
CA SER A 145 -1.58 -3.00 2.89
C SER A 145 -0.35 -2.54 2.13
N PHE A 146 0.75 -3.27 2.29
CA PHE A 146 2.06 -2.83 1.86
C PHE A 146 2.70 -3.90 0.98
N ILE A 147 3.53 -3.42 0.05
CA ILE A 147 4.57 -4.18 -0.62
C ILE A 147 5.90 -3.51 -0.29
N GLY A 148 6.92 -4.29 -0.01
CA GLY A 148 8.24 -3.74 0.27
C GLY A 148 9.38 -4.73 0.08
N LEU A 149 10.59 -4.19 0.11
CA LEU A 149 11.84 -4.92 0.00
C LEU A 149 12.86 -4.28 0.96
N ASP A 150 13.62 -5.11 1.66
CA ASP A 150 14.68 -4.73 2.61
C ASP A 150 15.98 -5.43 2.22
N VAL A 151 16.94 -4.70 1.63
CA VAL A 151 18.17 -5.29 1.08
C VAL A 151 19.39 -4.45 1.39
N LEU A 152 20.59 -5.05 1.39
CA LEU A 152 21.84 -4.32 1.60
C LEU A 152 22.25 -3.49 0.38
N ASP A 153 21.92 -3.98 -0.82
CA ASP A 153 22.28 -3.35 -2.09
C ASP A 153 21.30 -2.23 -2.46
N TYR A 154 21.81 -1.00 -2.61
CA TYR A 154 21.01 0.16 -2.98
C TYR A 154 20.45 0.05 -4.40
N ASN A 155 21.24 -0.42 -5.37
CA ASN A 155 20.84 -0.52 -6.77
C ASN A 155 19.70 -1.53 -6.93
N PHE A 156 19.74 -2.64 -6.20
CA PHE A 156 18.62 -3.59 -6.15
C PHE A 156 17.36 -2.92 -5.59
N CYS A 157 17.50 -2.27 -4.43
CA CYS A 157 16.39 -1.58 -3.78
C CYS A 157 15.76 -0.51 -4.70
N LYS A 158 16.62 0.23 -5.41
CA LYS A 158 16.24 1.28 -6.35
C LYS A 158 15.60 0.73 -7.61
N CYS A 159 16.10 -0.38 -8.16
CA CYS A 159 15.49 -1.06 -9.30
C CYS A 159 14.06 -1.49 -8.96
N PHE A 160 13.85 -2.14 -7.81
CA PHE A 160 12.52 -2.52 -7.37
C PHE A 160 11.61 -1.30 -7.12
N TYR A 161 12.13 -0.22 -6.53
CA TYR A 161 11.42 1.06 -6.39
C TYR A 161 10.94 1.62 -7.75
N ASP A 162 11.81 1.67 -8.75
CA ASP A 162 11.48 2.24 -10.06
C ASP A 162 10.46 1.34 -10.79
N THR A 163 10.56 0.02 -10.66
CA THR A 163 9.55 -0.90 -11.23
C THR A 163 8.18 -0.75 -10.55
N LEU A 164 8.12 -0.60 -9.23
CA LEU A 164 6.86 -0.30 -8.53
C LEU A 164 6.24 1.02 -9.03
N LYS A 165 7.07 2.05 -9.32
CA LYS A 165 6.58 3.29 -9.93
C LYS A 165 5.99 3.10 -11.32
N LYS A 166 6.63 2.30 -12.17
CA LYS A 166 6.17 2.04 -13.55
C LYS A 166 4.78 1.41 -13.59
N ILE A 167 4.48 0.51 -12.66
CA ILE A 167 3.15 -0.09 -12.54
C ILE A 167 2.13 0.87 -11.89
N GLY A 168 2.48 2.13 -11.61
CA GLY A 168 1.55 3.13 -11.08
C GLY A 168 1.41 3.15 -9.55
N LEU A 169 2.34 2.52 -8.81
CA LEU A 169 2.41 2.70 -7.36
C LEU A 169 3.20 3.95 -6.97
N ASN A 170 3.05 4.36 -5.72
CA ASN A 170 3.80 5.47 -5.13
C ASN A 170 4.72 4.97 -4.01
N PRO A 171 5.83 4.28 -4.34
CA PRO A 171 6.79 3.81 -3.36
C PRO A 171 7.63 4.95 -2.77
N ASN A 172 8.17 4.71 -1.57
CA ASN A 172 9.22 5.49 -0.94
C ASN A 172 10.47 4.61 -0.77
N ILE A 173 11.65 5.22 -0.88
CA ILE A 173 12.93 4.56 -0.61
C ILE A 173 13.67 5.30 0.51
N PHE A 174 14.22 4.57 1.48
CA PHE A 174 14.98 5.13 2.60
C PHE A 174 15.86 4.07 3.25
N GLN A 175 16.87 4.51 4.00
CA GLN A 175 17.74 3.60 4.76
C GLN A 175 17.14 3.31 6.14
N LYS A 176 17.14 2.03 6.55
CA LYS A 176 16.72 1.57 7.87
C LYS A 176 17.81 0.68 8.46
N LYS A 177 18.52 1.19 9.47
CA LYS A 177 19.76 0.58 10.00
C LYS A 177 20.76 0.39 8.84
N LYS A 178 21.20 -0.84 8.58
CA LYS A 178 22.13 -1.18 7.48
C LYS A 178 21.45 -1.54 6.16
N TYR A 179 20.12 -1.59 6.10
CA TYR A 179 19.38 -2.01 4.91
C TYR A 179 18.76 -0.80 4.20
N TRP A 180 18.73 -0.85 2.88
CA TRP A 180 17.88 -0.01 2.05
C TRP A 180 16.49 -0.63 1.97
N ARG A 181 15.49 0.21 2.21
CA ARG A 181 14.09 -0.18 2.15
C ARG A 181 13.39 0.59 1.05
N THR A 182 12.65 -0.13 0.22
CA THR A 182 11.59 0.45 -0.61
C THR A 182 10.25 -0.10 -0.16
N ILE A 183 9.21 0.74 -0.12
CA ILE A 183 7.88 0.36 0.34
C ILE A 183 6.80 1.19 -0.35
N ALA A 184 5.72 0.56 -0.80
CA ALA A 184 4.51 1.21 -1.28
C ALA A 184 3.29 0.72 -0.50
N SER A 185 2.30 1.61 -0.28
CA SER A 185 0.98 1.23 0.22
C SER A 185 0.05 1.01 -0.96
N SER A 186 -0.56 -0.19 -1.06
CA SER A 186 -1.60 -0.50 -2.04
C SER A 186 -2.41 -1.72 -1.62
N LYS A 187 -3.69 -1.48 -1.30
CA LYS A 187 -4.64 -2.56 -1.03
C LYS A 187 -4.99 -3.36 -2.28
N LEU A 188 -5.03 -2.70 -3.45
CA LEU A 188 -5.30 -3.37 -4.73
C LEU A 188 -4.20 -4.37 -5.08
N PHE A 189 -2.94 -3.93 -5.04
CA PHE A 189 -1.80 -4.82 -5.29
C PHE A 189 -1.77 -5.97 -4.28
N TYR A 190 -1.90 -5.66 -2.98
CA TYR A 190 -1.89 -6.69 -1.93
C TYR A 190 -2.97 -7.76 -2.17
N ASN A 191 -4.21 -7.35 -2.44
CA ASN A 191 -5.30 -8.29 -2.68
C ASN A 191 -5.07 -9.08 -3.97
N TRP A 192 -4.60 -8.45 -5.04
CA TRP A 192 -4.28 -9.12 -6.30
C TRP A 192 -3.22 -10.19 -6.09
N PHE A 193 -2.06 -9.84 -5.53
CA PHE A 193 -0.96 -10.78 -5.33
C PHE A 193 -1.36 -11.95 -4.42
N ASN A 194 -2.03 -11.69 -3.30
CA ASN A 194 -2.44 -12.75 -2.36
C ASN A 194 -3.56 -13.65 -2.90
N ASN A 195 -4.22 -13.27 -4.00
CA ASN A 195 -5.20 -14.11 -4.68
C ASN A 195 -4.62 -14.87 -5.88
N LEU A 196 -3.35 -14.63 -6.26
CA LEU A 196 -2.70 -15.39 -7.32
C LEU A 196 -2.39 -16.81 -6.85
N THR A 197 -2.68 -17.77 -7.72
CA THR A 197 -2.15 -19.12 -7.58
C THR A 197 -0.74 -19.21 -8.15
N ILE A 198 -0.01 -20.28 -7.81
CA ILE A 198 1.29 -20.55 -8.43
C ILE A 198 1.17 -20.68 -9.95
N GLU A 199 0.04 -21.17 -10.46
CA GLU A 199 -0.21 -21.32 -11.88
C GLU A 199 -0.41 -19.97 -12.59
N ASP A 200 -1.04 -19.00 -11.91
CA ASP A 200 -1.17 -17.63 -12.43
C ASP A 200 0.20 -16.95 -12.52
N ILE A 201 1.04 -17.13 -11.48
CA ILE A 201 2.43 -16.63 -11.50
C ILE A 201 3.22 -17.30 -12.61
N ARG A 202 3.08 -18.62 -12.77
CA ARG A 202 3.77 -19.40 -13.81
C ARG A 202 3.45 -18.89 -15.21
N LYS A 203 2.18 -18.60 -15.51
CA LYS A 203 1.76 -18.04 -16.81
C LYS A 203 2.46 -16.72 -17.12
N ILE A 204 2.41 -15.77 -16.17
CA ILE A 204 3.08 -14.46 -16.33
C ILE A 204 4.59 -14.63 -16.50
N ALA A 205 5.19 -15.53 -15.72
CA ALA A 205 6.62 -15.80 -15.80
C ALA A 205 7.01 -16.43 -17.14
N LEU A 206 6.19 -17.29 -17.74
CA LEU A 206 6.42 -17.87 -19.06
C LEU A 206 6.27 -16.85 -20.19
N ASP A 207 5.36 -15.88 -20.06
CA ASP A 207 5.22 -14.78 -21.03
C ASP A 207 6.46 -13.85 -21.03
N TYR A 208 7.05 -13.66 -19.85
CA TYR A 208 8.17 -12.72 -19.63
C TYR A 208 9.31 -13.36 -18.79
N PRO A 209 9.97 -14.42 -19.28
CA PRO A 209 10.88 -15.27 -18.49
C PRO A 209 12.12 -14.53 -18.02
N ILE A 210 12.71 -13.69 -18.87
CA ILE A 210 13.94 -12.95 -18.56
C ILE A 210 13.73 -12.02 -17.36
N TYR A 211 12.57 -11.36 -17.28
CA TYR A 211 12.26 -10.41 -16.22
C TYR A 211 11.98 -11.11 -14.89
N PHE A 212 11.26 -12.24 -14.92
CA PHE A 212 11.08 -13.08 -13.75
C PHE A 212 12.42 -13.58 -13.19
N LEU A 213 13.26 -14.13 -14.07
CA LEU A 213 14.59 -14.63 -13.73
C LEU A 213 15.51 -13.53 -13.20
N LYS A 214 15.37 -12.30 -13.71
CA LYS A 214 16.06 -11.13 -13.16
C LYS A 214 15.68 -10.86 -11.71
N GLY A 215 14.38 -10.87 -11.40
CA GLY A 215 13.91 -10.69 -10.03
C GLY A 215 14.43 -11.77 -9.08
N ILE A 216 14.32 -13.04 -9.49
CA ILE A 216 14.82 -14.19 -8.71
C ILE A 216 16.34 -14.14 -8.53
N HIS A 217 17.09 -13.85 -9.59
CA HIS A 217 18.56 -13.79 -9.52
C HIS A 217 19.05 -12.67 -8.61
N GLU A 218 18.37 -11.52 -8.59
CA GLU A 218 18.72 -10.42 -7.70
C GLU A 218 18.44 -10.73 -6.23
N SER A 219 17.38 -11.48 -5.94
CA SER A 219 17.07 -11.95 -4.58
C SER A 219 17.92 -13.13 -4.12
N GLU A 220 17.89 -14.24 -4.86
CA GLU A 220 18.36 -15.55 -4.43
C GLU A 220 19.62 -16.03 -5.16
N GLY A 221 20.02 -15.32 -6.23
CA GLY A 221 21.17 -15.69 -7.04
C GLY A 221 22.49 -15.40 -6.32
N CYS A 222 23.46 -16.30 -6.46
CA CYS A 222 24.80 -16.18 -5.93
C CYS A 222 25.81 -16.60 -7.00
N LEU A 223 26.65 -15.65 -7.42
CA LEU A 223 27.79 -15.94 -8.27
C LEU A 223 29.00 -16.19 -7.36
N SER A 224 29.63 -17.36 -7.47
CA SER A 224 30.77 -17.75 -6.64
C SER A 224 31.92 -18.23 -7.51
N ILE A 225 33.15 -18.08 -7.00
CA ILE A 225 34.34 -18.68 -7.59
C ILE A 225 34.63 -19.95 -6.78
N ASN A 226 34.70 -21.08 -7.47
CA ASN A 226 35.14 -22.34 -6.90
C ASN A 226 36.55 -22.65 -7.38
N HIS A 227 37.33 -23.34 -6.54
CA HIS A 227 38.65 -23.83 -6.87
C HIS A 227 38.66 -25.35 -6.95
N ASP A 228 39.12 -25.87 -8.08
CA ASP A 228 39.34 -27.29 -8.31
C ASP A 228 40.78 -27.63 -7.92
N LYS A 229 40.95 -28.21 -6.74
CA LYS A 229 42.27 -28.58 -6.20
C LYS A 229 42.99 -29.59 -7.09
N ARG A 230 42.27 -30.46 -7.81
CA ARG A 230 42.87 -31.52 -8.62
C ARG A 230 43.55 -30.96 -9.86
N TYR A 231 42.95 -29.94 -10.45
CA TYR A 231 43.45 -29.31 -11.68
C TYR A 231 44.04 -27.91 -11.45
N ASN A 232 44.19 -27.52 -10.18
CA ASN A 232 44.60 -26.19 -9.73
C ASN A 232 43.97 -25.06 -10.57
N ARG A 233 42.63 -25.03 -10.67
CA ARG A 233 41.92 -24.06 -11.50
C ARG A 233 40.74 -23.44 -10.77
N SER A 234 40.52 -22.15 -11.00
CA SER A 234 39.35 -21.42 -10.54
C SER A 234 38.28 -21.37 -11.63
N TYR A 235 37.01 -21.50 -11.26
CA TYR A 235 35.87 -21.41 -12.19
C TYR A 235 34.65 -20.79 -11.53
N LEU A 236 33.77 -20.18 -12.33
CA LEU A 236 32.51 -19.62 -11.82
C LEU A 236 31.46 -20.69 -11.61
N ILE A 237 30.65 -20.51 -10.59
CA ILE A 237 29.38 -21.21 -10.45
C ILE A 237 28.30 -20.18 -10.12
N LEU A 238 27.19 -20.25 -10.84
CA LEU A 238 25.99 -19.51 -10.49
C LEU A 238 25.05 -20.46 -9.74
N ILE A 239 24.59 -20.02 -8.58
CA ILE A 239 23.76 -20.79 -7.66
C ILE A 239 22.50 -19.97 -7.38
N ILE A 240 21.32 -20.57 -7.48
CA ILE A 240 20.07 -20.01 -6.99
C ILE A 240 19.55 -20.97 -5.92
N VAL A 241 19.19 -20.46 -4.75
CA VAL A 241 18.68 -21.25 -3.63
C VAL A 241 17.24 -20.89 -3.31
N SER A 242 16.45 -21.84 -2.85
CA SER A 242 15.12 -21.55 -2.29
C SER A 242 14.67 -22.66 -1.35
N CYS A 243 13.89 -22.32 -0.33
CA CYS A 243 13.17 -23.30 0.49
C CYS A 243 11.83 -23.71 -0.13
N GLU A 244 11.37 -23.01 -1.16
CA GLU A 244 10.06 -23.22 -1.79
C GLU A 244 10.22 -23.98 -3.10
N GLU A 245 9.74 -25.22 -3.13
CA GLU A 245 9.90 -26.13 -4.27
C GLU A 245 9.28 -25.59 -5.56
N ASN A 246 8.08 -25.02 -5.48
CA ASN A 246 7.41 -24.47 -6.66
C ASN A 246 8.20 -23.34 -7.31
N THR A 247 8.78 -22.45 -6.51
CA THR A 247 9.60 -21.33 -6.99
C THR A 247 10.85 -21.84 -7.70
N ILE A 248 11.56 -22.81 -7.11
CA ILE A 248 12.81 -23.30 -7.69
C ILE A 248 12.57 -24.17 -8.94
N GLN A 249 11.46 -24.92 -8.99
CA GLN A 249 11.07 -25.70 -10.16
C GLN A 249 10.65 -24.78 -11.32
N LEU A 250 9.88 -23.72 -11.03
CA LEU A 250 9.56 -22.70 -12.03
C LEU A 250 10.84 -22.02 -12.54
N THR A 251 11.74 -21.63 -11.64
CA THR A 251 13.03 -21.04 -12.01
C THR A 251 13.83 -21.98 -12.92
N LYS A 252 13.92 -23.28 -12.58
CA LYS A 252 14.55 -24.30 -13.42
C LYS A 252 13.90 -24.38 -14.80
N GLN A 253 12.57 -24.47 -14.86
CA GLN A 253 11.83 -24.55 -16.11
C GLN A 253 12.12 -23.35 -17.03
N LEU A 254 12.14 -22.14 -16.49
CA LEU A 254 12.40 -20.93 -17.28
C LEU A 254 13.84 -20.90 -17.78
N ILE A 255 14.81 -21.30 -16.95
CA ILE A 255 16.22 -21.38 -17.34
C ILE A 255 16.42 -22.43 -18.45
N GLU A 256 15.80 -23.60 -18.32
CA GLU A 256 15.80 -24.65 -19.36
C GLU A 256 15.12 -24.18 -20.65
N GLY A 257 14.00 -23.44 -20.53
CA GLY A 257 13.30 -22.86 -21.67
C GLY A 257 14.12 -21.82 -22.45
N LEU A 258 15.12 -21.20 -21.80
CA LEU A 258 16.09 -20.32 -22.46
C LEU A 258 17.29 -21.08 -23.06
N GLY A 259 17.31 -22.42 -22.99
CA GLY A 259 18.37 -23.27 -23.56
C GLY A 259 19.56 -23.53 -22.63
N PHE A 260 19.47 -23.18 -21.36
CA PHE A 260 20.51 -23.45 -20.36
C PHE A 260 20.28 -24.80 -19.66
N HIS A 261 21.33 -25.34 -19.04
CA HIS A 261 21.30 -26.70 -18.48
C HIS A 261 21.61 -26.71 -16.97
N PRO A 262 20.70 -26.18 -16.13
CA PRO A 262 20.93 -26.10 -14.70
C PRO A 262 20.75 -27.48 -14.04
N ARG A 263 21.46 -27.71 -12.93
CA ARG A 263 21.31 -28.91 -12.09
C ARG A 263 20.60 -28.55 -10.79
N LEU A 264 19.49 -29.22 -10.52
CA LEU A 264 18.73 -29.04 -9.27
C LEU A 264 19.06 -30.14 -8.27
N ASN A 265 19.39 -29.76 -7.04
CA ASN A 265 19.69 -30.67 -5.94
C ASN A 265 18.90 -30.28 -4.69
N LEU A 266 18.44 -31.26 -3.92
CA LEU A 266 17.84 -31.04 -2.61
C LEU A 266 18.89 -31.26 -1.52
N ARG A 267 19.20 -30.21 -0.76
CA ARG A 267 20.08 -30.29 0.41
C ARG A 267 19.24 -30.46 1.67
N LYS A 268 19.38 -31.64 2.30
CA LYS A 268 18.80 -31.92 3.62
C LYS A 268 19.80 -31.61 4.72
N TYR A 269 19.29 -31.24 5.88
CA TYR A 269 20.11 -31.04 7.08
C TYR A 269 20.20 -32.34 7.90
N PRO A 270 21.24 -32.50 8.74
CA PRO A 270 21.38 -33.66 9.61
C PRO A 270 20.17 -33.85 10.55
N PRO A 271 19.93 -35.08 11.03
CA PRO A 271 18.90 -35.33 12.04
C PRO A 271 19.06 -34.42 13.26
N GLY A 272 17.96 -33.81 13.71
CA GLY A 272 17.95 -32.85 14.83
C GLY A 272 18.00 -31.38 14.42
N ASP A 273 18.35 -31.08 13.17
CA ASP A 273 18.26 -29.73 12.62
C ASP A 273 16.82 -29.41 12.21
N LYS A 274 16.27 -28.31 12.73
CA LYS A 274 14.89 -27.86 12.48
C LYS A 274 14.75 -27.03 11.20
N ARG A 275 15.84 -26.74 10.48
CA ARG A 275 15.80 -25.99 9.23
C ARG A 275 15.10 -26.77 8.13
N LYS A 276 14.29 -26.07 7.33
CA LYS A 276 13.69 -26.65 6.12
C LYS A 276 14.78 -27.09 5.14
N PRO A 277 14.60 -28.19 4.39
CA PRO A 277 15.47 -28.52 3.27
C PRO A 277 15.59 -27.36 2.28
N ILE A 278 16.75 -27.21 1.64
CA ILE A 278 17.01 -26.16 0.67
C ILE A 278 17.20 -26.78 -0.71
N TRP A 279 16.48 -26.27 -1.69
CA TRP A 279 16.71 -26.56 -3.10
C TRP A 279 17.84 -25.67 -3.63
N VAL A 280 18.76 -26.29 -4.36
CA VAL A 280 19.95 -25.63 -4.91
C VAL A 280 20.00 -25.88 -6.41
N LEU A 281 19.80 -24.81 -7.19
CA LEU A 281 19.88 -24.82 -8.64
C LEU A 281 21.22 -24.24 -9.09
N ASN A 282 22.02 -25.05 -9.78
CA ASN A 282 23.39 -24.73 -10.17
C ASN A 282 23.54 -24.63 -11.68
N LEU A 283 24.15 -23.54 -12.15
CA LEU A 283 24.65 -23.38 -13.51
C LEU A 283 26.18 -23.31 -13.45
N GLY A 284 26.85 -24.31 -14.01
CA GLY A 284 28.31 -24.48 -13.87
C GLY A 284 29.12 -24.33 -15.16
N LYS A 285 28.46 -24.37 -16.33
CA LYS A 285 29.14 -24.20 -17.63
C LYS A 285 29.48 -22.72 -17.82
N GLN A 286 30.76 -22.40 -18.02
CA GLN A 286 31.24 -21.01 -18.00
C GLN A 286 30.57 -20.13 -19.07
N GLU A 287 30.41 -20.64 -20.29
CA GLU A 287 29.74 -19.91 -21.37
C GLU A 287 28.24 -19.71 -21.12
N GLU A 288 27.58 -20.68 -20.48
CA GLU A 288 26.18 -20.54 -20.07
C GLU A 288 26.03 -19.50 -18.95
N ILE A 289 26.95 -19.44 -17.97
CA ILE A 289 26.94 -18.42 -16.92
C ILE A 289 27.09 -17.01 -17.52
N LYS A 290 28.07 -16.82 -18.42
CA LYS A 290 28.27 -15.53 -19.11
C LYS A 290 27.03 -15.11 -19.89
N SER A 291 26.49 -16.02 -20.69
CA SER A 291 25.29 -15.78 -21.51
C SER A 291 24.07 -15.46 -20.65
N PHE A 292 23.86 -16.23 -19.57
CA PHE A 292 22.76 -16.01 -18.63
C PHE A 292 22.83 -14.62 -17.98
N LEU A 293 24.00 -14.24 -17.45
CA LEU A 293 24.19 -12.95 -16.78
C LEU A 293 24.00 -11.77 -17.75
N ASN A 294 24.43 -11.92 -19.01
CA ASN A 294 24.18 -10.92 -20.05
C ASN A 294 22.69 -10.76 -20.39
N ILE A 295 21.96 -11.87 -20.51
CA ILE A 295 20.52 -11.85 -20.83
C ILE A 295 19.71 -11.26 -19.66
N VAL A 296 20.00 -11.71 -18.44
CA VAL A 296 19.29 -11.28 -17.23
C VAL A 296 19.61 -9.83 -16.87
N ASN A 297 20.83 -9.36 -17.19
CA ASN A 297 21.27 -7.97 -17.01
C ASN A 297 20.92 -7.41 -15.62
N SER A 298 21.47 -8.06 -14.59
CA SER A 298 21.19 -7.78 -13.18
C SER A 298 21.82 -6.48 -12.71
N CYS A 299 21.14 -5.75 -11.84
CA CYS A 299 21.60 -4.46 -11.32
C CYS A 299 22.71 -4.56 -10.26
N THR A 300 22.99 -5.77 -9.73
CA THR A 300 23.82 -5.97 -8.53
C THR A 300 25.11 -6.74 -8.77
N LYS A 301 25.19 -7.56 -9.84
CA LYS A 301 26.27 -8.54 -10.03
C LYS A 301 26.75 -8.52 -11.48
N ASN A 302 27.65 -7.59 -11.78
CA ASN A 302 28.30 -7.53 -13.08
C ASN A 302 29.42 -8.58 -13.19
N LEU A 303 29.44 -9.27 -14.33
CA LEU A 303 30.51 -10.18 -14.76
C LEU A 303 31.91 -9.58 -14.62
N GLU A 304 32.04 -8.28 -14.86
CA GLU A 304 33.29 -7.53 -14.83
C GLU A 304 34.00 -7.62 -13.47
N THR A 305 33.25 -7.47 -12.37
CA THR A 305 33.80 -7.48 -11.00
C THR A 305 34.30 -8.88 -10.60
N MET A 306 33.73 -9.94 -11.18
CA MET A 306 34.09 -11.32 -10.88
C MET A 306 35.21 -11.84 -11.79
N ASN A 307 35.22 -11.44 -13.07
CA ASN A 307 36.35 -11.72 -13.96
C ASN A 307 37.67 -11.19 -13.39
N GLN A 308 37.68 -9.97 -12.82
CA GLN A 308 38.86 -9.43 -12.14
C GLN A 308 39.35 -10.28 -10.95
N LYS A 309 38.46 -11.05 -10.30
CA LYS A 309 38.81 -11.95 -9.20
C LYS A 309 39.27 -13.33 -9.68
N LEU A 310 38.75 -13.85 -10.80
CA LEU A 310 39.24 -15.09 -11.42
C LEU A 310 40.70 -14.98 -11.85
N TYR A 311 41.09 -13.85 -12.45
CA TYR A 311 42.46 -13.64 -12.92
C TYR A 311 43.46 -13.23 -11.81
N LYS A 312 42.99 -13.09 -10.56
CA LYS A 312 43.86 -12.76 -9.41
C LYS A 312 44.43 -13.99 -8.69
N TYR A 313 43.93 -15.19 -8.97
CA TYR A 313 44.39 -16.43 -8.37
C TYR A 313 44.62 -17.47 -9.48
N PRO A 314 45.85 -17.55 -10.02
CA PRO A 314 46.22 -18.48 -11.09
C PRO A 314 46.08 -19.95 -10.68
#